data_AF-A0A7S3IKR8-F1
#
_entry.id   AF-A0A7S3IKR8-F1
#
_cell.length_a   1.000
_cell.length_b   1.000
_cell.length_c   1.000
_cell.angle_alpha   90.00
_cell.angle_beta   90.00
_cell.angle_gamma   90.00
#
_symmetry.space_group_name_H-M   'P 1'
#
loop_
_entity.id
_entity.type
_entity.pdbx_description
1 polymer ?
#
loop_
_entity_poly.entity_id
_entity_poly.type
_entity_poly.pdbx_seq_one_letter_code
_entity_poly.pdbx_strand_id
1 'polypeptide(L)'
;LKQYMQAGAIPIVKGNVPHFGASMHTHNLIWGEALNPLNLDRSPGGSTGGDAALVLSKSIPLAIGNDSGGSMRYPASFCGIYCMKPTQDRVSIKGCGSMRKMRFDEFNHI
;
A
#
# COMPACT_ATOMS: atom_id res chain seq x y z
N LEU A 1 5.71 2.86 11.37
CA LEU A 1 6.41 4.13 11.05
C LEU A 1 7.44 4.54 12.10
N LYS A 2 7.09 4.75 13.39
CA LYS A 2 8.04 5.20 14.43
C LYS A 2 9.37 4.43 14.47
N GLN A 3 9.33 3.09 14.44
CA GLN A 3 10.53 2.24 14.44
C GLN A 3 11.44 2.50 13.23
N TYR A 4 10.88 2.68 12.03
CA TYR A 4 11.66 2.97 10.83
C TYR A 4 12.28 4.37 10.87
N MET A 5 11.54 5.36 11.39
CA MET A 5 12.05 6.73 11.55
C MET A 5 13.19 6.80 12.57
N GLN A 6 13.10 6.03 13.66
CA GLN A 6 14.19 5.89 14.63
C GLN A 6 15.43 5.23 14.01
N ALA A 7 15.25 4.35 13.02
CA ALA A 7 16.34 3.78 12.23
C ALA A 7 16.84 4.69 11.10
N GLY A 8 16.35 5.94 11.00
CA GLY A 8 16.79 6.94 10.03
C GLY A 8 15.98 7.02 8.73
N ALA A 9 14.87 6.27 8.60
CA ALA A 9 14.01 6.35 7.42
C ALA A 9 13.18 7.65 7.43
N ILE A 10 13.04 8.29 6.26
CA ILE A 10 12.23 9.50 6.07
C ILE A 10 10.98 9.11 5.26
N PRO A 11 9.76 9.22 5.82
CA PRO A 11 8.53 9.02 5.06
C PRO A 11 8.32 10.19 4.09
N ILE A 12 8.32 9.92 2.78
CA ILE A 12 8.24 10.97 1.74
C ILE A 12 6.94 10.93 0.92
N VAL A 13 6.25 9.79 0.89
CA VAL A 13 5.07 9.60 0.02
C VAL A 13 4.17 8.50 0.60
N LYS A 14 2.89 8.52 0.21
CA LYS A 14 1.92 7.45 0.45
C LYS A 14 1.40 6.98 -0.91
N GLY A 15 1.59 5.71 -1.22
CA GLY A 15 1.08 5.13 -2.46
C GLY A 15 -0.45 5.09 -2.51
N ASN A 16 -0.97 5.10 -3.73
CA ASN A 16 -2.39 4.94 -4.00
C ASN A 16 -2.88 3.54 -3.55
N VAL A 17 -4.14 3.46 -3.10
CA VAL A 17 -4.82 2.23 -2.69
C VAL A 17 -6.24 2.22 -3.26
N PRO A 18 -6.86 1.06 -3.53
CA PRO A 18 -8.26 1.03 -3.93
C PRO A 18 -9.16 1.49 -2.79
N HIS A 19 -10.42 1.81 -3.12
CA HIS A 19 -11.41 2.22 -2.13
C HIS A 19 -11.48 1.21 -0.97
N PHE A 20 -11.28 1.68 0.25
CA PHE A 20 -11.15 0.88 1.48
C PHE A 20 -10.08 -0.24 1.48
N GLY A 21 -9.15 -0.24 0.52
CA GLY A 21 -8.21 -1.36 0.33
C GLY A 21 -8.90 -2.65 -0.13
N ALA A 22 -10.12 -2.57 -0.66
CA ALA A 22 -10.97 -3.72 -0.95
C ALA A 22 -10.95 -4.14 -2.44
N SER A 23 -9.77 -4.15 -3.07
CA SER A 23 -9.61 -4.62 -4.45
C SER A 23 -8.19 -5.13 -4.72
N MET A 24 -8.06 -6.07 -5.66
CA MET A 24 -6.79 -6.52 -6.24
C MET A 24 -6.29 -5.63 -7.38
N HIS A 25 -7.03 -4.57 -7.69
CA HIS A 25 -6.68 -3.56 -8.69
C HIS A 25 -6.75 -2.17 -8.06
N THR A 26 -5.63 -1.46 -8.06
CA THR A 26 -5.49 -0.17 -7.36
C THR A 26 -6.09 0.97 -8.17
N HIS A 27 -7.36 1.26 -7.92
CA HIS A 27 -8.09 2.38 -8.52
C HIS A 27 -9.06 3.00 -7.49
N ASN A 28 -9.29 4.30 -7.58
CA ASN A 28 -10.34 4.99 -6.83
C ASN A 28 -10.68 6.32 -7.51
N LEU A 29 -11.77 6.95 -7.09
CA LEU A 29 -12.27 8.20 -7.66
C LEU A 29 -11.46 9.45 -7.28
N ILE A 30 -10.57 9.37 -6.29
CA ILE A 30 -9.81 10.53 -5.77
C ILE A 30 -8.51 10.72 -6.56
N TRP A 31 -7.74 9.64 -6.74
CA TRP A 31 -6.44 9.66 -7.40
C TRP A 31 -6.43 8.94 -8.75
N GLY A 32 -7.54 8.30 -9.13
CA GLY A 32 -7.61 7.49 -10.34
C GLY A 32 -6.95 6.13 -10.18
N GLU A 33 -6.55 5.56 -11.32
CA GLU A 33 -5.91 4.26 -11.44
C GLU A 33 -4.39 4.37 -11.27
N ALA A 34 -3.81 3.48 -10.46
CA ALA A 34 -2.37 3.26 -10.44
C ALA A 34 -2.00 2.26 -11.54
N LEU A 35 -0.98 2.59 -12.33
CA LEU A 35 -0.52 1.78 -13.46
C LEU A 35 0.85 1.14 -13.16
N ASN A 36 1.15 0.04 -13.84
CA ASN A 36 2.43 -0.63 -13.70
C ASN A 36 3.52 0.14 -14.47
N PRO A 37 4.62 0.60 -13.83
CA PRO A 37 5.66 1.38 -14.50
C PRO A 37 6.37 0.67 -15.65
N LEU A 38 6.37 -0.67 -15.68
CA LEU A 38 6.95 -1.43 -16.80
C LEU A 38 6.02 -1.52 -18.02
N ASN A 39 4.70 -1.38 -17.81
CA ASN A 39 3.71 -1.37 -18.87
C ASN A 39 2.44 -0.64 -18.37
N LEU A 40 2.18 0.54 -18.93
CA LEU A 40 1.08 1.41 -18.50
C LEU A 40 -0.31 0.86 -18.83
N ASP A 41 -0.43 -0.16 -19.68
CA ASP A 41 -1.69 -0.86 -19.96
C ASP A 41 -1.99 -1.98 -18.94
N ARG A 42 -1.16 -2.11 -17.90
CA ARG A 42 -1.26 -3.18 -16.91
C ARG A 42 -1.41 -2.63 -15.50
N SER A 43 -2.12 -3.41 -14.68
CA SER A 43 -2.24 -3.14 -13.26
C SER A 43 -0.93 -3.44 -12.50
N PRO A 44 -0.58 -2.63 -11.48
CA PRO A 44 0.45 -2.98 -10.50
C PRO A 44 -0.09 -3.92 -9.40
N GLY A 45 -1.34 -4.40 -9.50
CA GLY A 45 -2.01 -5.20 -8.47
C GLY A 45 -2.65 -4.34 -7.36
N GLY A 46 -3.10 -4.98 -6.29
CA GLY A 46 -3.75 -4.33 -5.16
C GLY A 46 -3.83 -5.21 -3.90
N SER A 47 -4.12 -4.64 -2.74
CA SER A 47 -4.51 -3.23 -2.54
C SER A 47 -3.34 -2.25 -2.43
N THR A 48 -2.11 -2.72 -2.18
CA THR A 48 -0.91 -1.87 -2.04
C THR A 48 -0.21 -1.64 -3.39
N GLY A 49 -0.98 -1.40 -4.45
CA GLY A 49 -0.44 -1.29 -5.81
C GLY A 49 0.35 -0.02 -6.08
N GLY A 50 -0.07 1.13 -5.54
CA GLY A 50 0.64 2.39 -5.74
C GLY A 50 2.04 2.37 -5.13
N ASP A 51 2.17 1.81 -3.94
CA ASP A 51 3.47 1.60 -3.28
C ASP A 51 4.36 0.62 -4.05
N ALA A 52 3.79 -0.48 -4.56
CA ALA A 52 4.54 -1.45 -5.37
C ALA A 52 5.04 -0.83 -6.68
N ALA A 53 4.22 0.01 -7.33
CA ALA A 53 4.62 0.77 -8.50
C ALA A 53 5.80 1.71 -8.19
N LEU A 54 5.74 2.45 -7.07
CA LEU A 54 6.84 3.35 -6.64
C LEU A 54 8.16 2.61 -6.36
N VAL A 55 8.09 1.40 -5.80
CA VAL A 55 9.28 0.55 -5.59
C VAL A 55 9.82 0.04 -6.92
N LEU A 56 8.95 -0.45 -7.81
CA LEU A 56 9.31 -0.93 -9.14
C LEU A 56 9.97 0.17 -9.99
N SER A 57 9.42 1.39 -9.98
CA SER A 57 10.01 2.55 -10.67
C SER A 57 11.30 3.07 -10.02
N LYS A 58 11.75 2.44 -8.92
CA LYS A 58 12.92 2.84 -8.12
C LYS A 58 12.79 4.25 -7.53
N SER A 59 11.57 4.77 -7.40
CA SER A 59 11.30 6.08 -6.80
C SER A 59 11.48 6.04 -5.28
N ILE A 60 11.21 4.88 -4.67
CA ILE A 60 11.48 4.61 -3.26
C ILE A 60 12.16 3.24 -3.11
N PRO A 61 13.06 3.07 -2.12
CA PRO A 61 13.72 1.79 -1.88
C PRO A 61 12.87 0.80 -1.08
N LEU A 62 11.87 1.30 -0.34
CA LEU A 62 11.05 0.51 0.58
C LEU A 62 9.65 1.11 0.72
N ALA A 63 8.64 0.25 0.72
CA ALA A 63 7.28 0.60 1.10
C ALA A 63 6.79 -0.26 2.28
N ILE A 64 5.85 0.29 3.06
CA ILE A 64 5.27 -0.36 4.24
C ILE A 64 3.76 -0.40 4.06
N GLY A 65 3.18 -1.59 4.13
CA GLY A 65 1.75 -1.81 3.97
C GLY A 65 1.20 -2.83 4.96
N ASN A 66 0.00 -3.32 4.67
CA ASN A 66 -0.66 -4.39 5.39
C ASN A 66 -1.06 -5.50 4.42
N ASP A 67 -1.06 -6.75 4.89
CA ASP A 67 -1.37 -7.92 4.08
C ASP A 67 -2.28 -8.86 4.90
N SER A 68 -3.60 -8.69 4.73
CA SER A 68 -4.62 -9.56 5.32
C SER A 68 -5.07 -10.65 4.35
N GLY A 69 -5.25 -10.30 3.07
CA GLY A 69 -5.70 -11.21 2.02
C GLY A 69 -4.66 -11.47 0.92
N GLY A 70 -3.43 -10.95 1.04
CA GLY A 70 -2.43 -10.92 -0.03
C GLY A 70 -2.11 -9.51 -0.53
N SER A 71 -2.62 -8.47 0.12
CA SER A 71 -2.57 -7.07 -0.35
C SER A 71 -1.17 -6.50 -0.61
N MET A 72 -0.11 -7.10 -0.08
CA MET A 72 1.27 -6.76 -0.47
C MET A 72 1.88 -7.80 -1.41
N ARG A 73 1.57 -9.08 -1.21
CA ARG A 73 2.07 -10.18 -2.05
C ARG A 73 1.57 -10.13 -3.50
N TYR A 74 0.30 -9.78 -3.75
CA TYR A 74 -0.20 -9.65 -5.12
C TYR A 74 0.48 -8.50 -5.87
N PRO A 75 0.53 -7.25 -5.34
CA PRO A 75 1.26 -6.18 -6.01
C PRO A 75 2.73 -6.52 -6.24
N ALA A 76 3.38 -7.18 -5.28
CA ALA A 76 4.77 -7.58 -5.42
C ALA A 76 4.98 -8.56 -6.59
N SER A 77 4.07 -9.54 -6.74
CA SER A 77 4.07 -10.47 -7.87
C SER A 77 3.85 -9.74 -9.21
N PHE A 78 2.89 -8.81 -9.26
CA PHE A 78 2.53 -8.07 -10.48
C PHE A 78 3.63 -7.10 -10.91
N CYS A 79 4.34 -6.51 -9.94
CA CYS A 79 5.45 -5.59 -10.16
C CYS A 79 6.82 -6.27 -10.22
N GLY A 80 6.92 -7.60 -10.00
CA GLY A 80 8.19 -8.31 -10.02
C GLY A 80 9.19 -7.84 -8.94
N ILE A 81 8.69 -7.46 -7.76
CA ILE A 81 9.49 -7.00 -6.61
C ILE A 81 9.37 -7.96 -5.42
N TYR A 82 10.31 -7.87 -4.48
CA TYR A 82 10.26 -8.66 -3.26
C TYR A 82 9.26 -8.09 -2.25
N CYS A 83 8.57 -8.99 -1.54
CA CYS A 83 7.69 -8.64 -0.43
C CYS A 83 7.90 -9.60 0.74
N MET A 84 8.00 -9.05 1.95
CA MET A 84 8.04 -9.81 3.18
C MET A 84 6.72 -9.66 3.94
N LYS A 85 5.93 -10.73 4.00
CA LYS A 85 4.82 -10.85 4.95
C LYS A 85 5.29 -11.63 6.18
N PRO A 86 5.67 -10.97 7.28
CA PRO A 86 6.19 -11.65 8.46
C PRO A 86 5.15 -12.58 9.10
N THR A 87 5.59 -13.35 10.10
CA THR A 87 4.67 -14.04 11.02
C THR A 87 3.69 -13.02 11.61
N GLN A 88 2.44 -13.44 11.81
CA GLN A 88 1.42 -12.59 12.42
C GLN A 88 1.93 -12.01 13.75
N ASP A 89 1.55 -10.77 14.04
CA ASP A 89 1.91 -10.00 15.24
C ASP A 89 3.42 -9.72 15.45
N ARG A 90 4.29 -10.12 14.51
CA ARG A 90 5.72 -9.75 14.51
C ARG A 90 5.93 -8.24 14.41
N VAL A 91 5.08 -7.55 13.65
CA VAL A 91 5.13 -6.10 13.47
C VAL A 91 3.88 -5.50 14.07
N SER A 92 4.04 -4.48 14.91
CA SER A 92 2.92 -3.82 15.57
C SER A 92 1.98 -3.17 14.56
N ILE A 93 0.69 -3.48 14.66
CA ILE A 93 -0.38 -2.86 13.86
C ILE A 93 -0.93 -1.57 14.48
N LYS A 94 -0.30 -1.04 15.56
CA LYS A 94 -0.77 0.19 16.22
C LYS A 94 -0.77 1.36 15.23
N GLY A 95 -1.92 1.99 15.05
CA GLY A 95 -2.12 3.08 14.08
C GLY A 95 -2.50 2.60 12.68
N CYS A 96 -2.60 1.29 12.44
CA CYS A 96 -3.24 0.76 11.24
C CYS A 96 -4.76 0.84 11.41
N GLY A 97 -5.44 1.54 10.50
CA GLY A 97 -6.90 1.62 10.49
C GLY A 97 -7.52 0.24 10.27
N SER A 98 -8.54 -0.09 11.05
CA SER A 98 -9.38 -1.27 10.81
C SER A 98 -10.63 -0.82 10.10
N MET A 99 -11.04 -1.53 9.04
CA MET A 99 -12.33 -1.27 8.38
C MET A 99 -13.51 -1.35 9.37
N ARG A 100 -13.39 -2.10 10.48
CA ARG A 100 -14.42 -2.18 11.53
C ARG A 100 -14.60 -0.89 12.36
N LYS A 101 -13.63 0.03 12.32
CA LYS A 101 -13.64 1.25 13.14
C LYS A 101 -13.97 2.52 12.34
N MET A 102 -14.20 2.42 11.03
CA MET A 102 -14.59 3.60 10.23
C MET A 102 -16.06 3.93 10.52
N ARG A 103 -16.29 5.03 11.24
CA ARG A 103 -17.60 5.70 11.31
C ARG A 103 -17.67 6.69 10.14
N PHE A 104 -18.78 6.68 9.41
CA PHE A 104 -18.99 7.57 8.26
C PHE A 104 -18.94 9.06 8.64
N ASP A 105 -19.16 9.35 9.91
CA ASP A 105 -19.20 10.68 10.53
C ASP A 105 -17.81 11.34 10.61
N GLU A 106 -16.71 10.58 10.48
CA GLU A 106 -15.33 11.11 10.56
C GLU A 106 -14.79 11.65 9.21
N PHE A 107 -15.58 11.61 8.13
CA PHE A 107 -15.19 12.13 6.80
C PHE A 107 -15.49 13.63 6.58
N ASN A 108 -16.17 14.31 7.51
CA ASN A 108 -16.59 15.72 7.37
C ASN A 108 -15.53 16.77 7.73
N HIS A 109 -14.25 16.41 7.80
CA HIS A 109 -13.16 17.31 8.19
C HIS A 109 -12.03 17.41 7.15
N ILE A 110 -12.34 17.21 5.87
CA ILE A 110 -11.42 17.50 4.76
C ILE A 110 -11.89 18.78 4.06
#